data_AF-A0A960GJ16-F1
#
_entry.id   AF-A0A960GJ16-F1
#
_cell.length_a   1.000
_cell.length_b   1.000
_cell.length_c   1.000
_cell.angle_alpha   90.00
_cell.angle_beta   90.00
_cell.angle_gamma   90.00
#
_symmetry.space_group_name_H-M   'P 1'
#
loop_
_entity.id
_entity.type
_entity.pdbx_description
1 polymer ?
#
loop_
_entity_poly.entity_id
_entity_poly.type
_entity_poly.pdbx_seq_one_letter_code
_entity_poly.pdbx_strand_id
1 'polypeptide(L)'
;MSEPSVIYETVHGSNAYGLARAGSDVDVKGVMIGPAAWYFGWAGGPEQIDLSPDHVRYEIRKFFRLAVDANPTVLELMWTRPEDHRVVSAAGERLLAVRDSFLSRRVAERFGRYALAQLKRIRTHRTWLLSPPDESAQTQWRQYNDWLKNRNPTRSALEARFGYDTKHGMHLVRLQRMALEILTTGTVHVFRPDRDELLAIRDGAWTFDELEVRASDMSA
;
A
#
# COMPACT_ATOMS: atom_id res chain seq x y z
N MET A 1 11.05 22.27 23.32
CA MET A 1 9.76 21.55 23.24
C MET A 1 10.09 20.07 23.18
N SER A 2 9.38 19.21 23.91
CA SER A 2 9.66 17.77 23.88
C SER A 2 9.37 17.18 22.50
N GLU A 3 10.21 16.24 22.05
CA GLU A 3 10.03 15.57 20.76
C GLU A 3 8.92 14.51 20.82
N PRO A 4 8.28 14.19 19.69
CA PRO A 4 7.34 13.07 19.59
C PRO A 4 8.01 11.75 19.98
N SER A 5 7.29 10.91 20.71
CA SER A 5 7.76 9.59 21.11
C SER A 5 7.28 8.53 20.12
N VAL A 6 8.20 7.80 19.50
CA VAL A 6 7.87 6.66 18.62
C VAL A 6 7.44 5.48 19.49
N ILE A 7 6.25 4.95 19.25
CA ILE A 7 5.71 3.83 20.03
C ILE A 7 5.79 2.50 19.28
N TYR A 8 5.76 2.56 17.95
CA TYR A 8 5.83 1.39 17.09
C TYR A 8 6.48 1.77 15.76
N GLU A 9 7.39 0.96 15.24
CA GLU A 9 7.99 1.12 13.91
C GLU A 9 8.34 -0.23 13.33
N THR A 10 8.05 -0.44 12.05
CA THR A 10 8.27 -1.71 11.36
C THR A 10 8.71 -1.49 9.91
N VAL A 11 9.45 -2.46 9.37
CA VAL A 11 9.61 -2.61 7.93
C VAL A 11 8.24 -2.92 7.31
N HIS A 12 7.97 -2.34 6.15
CA HIS A 12 6.73 -2.49 5.40
C HIS A 12 7.03 -2.75 3.91
N GLY A 13 6.00 -2.68 3.07
CA GLY A 13 6.18 -2.79 1.62
C GLY A 13 6.64 -4.17 1.21
N SER A 14 7.38 -4.24 0.10
CA SER A 14 7.73 -5.52 -0.53
C SER A 14 8.51 -6.47 0.40
N ASN A 15 9.29 -5.94 1.35
CA ASN A 15 9.98 -6.73 2.36
C ASN A 15 9.02 -7.43 3.33
N ALA A 16 8.08 -6.67 3.92
CA ALA A 16 7.10 -7.23 4.84
C ALA A 16 6.18 -8.28 4.17
N TYR A 17 5.85 -8.08 2.88
CA TYR A 17 5.06 -9.05 2.12
C TYR A 17 5.86 -10.30 1.68
N GLY A 18 7.19 -10.33 1.85
CA GLY A 18 8.06 -11.37 1.30
C GLY A 18 8.28 -11.29 -0.22
N LEU A 19 7.93 -10.16 -0.84
CA LEU A 19 7.95 -9.92 -2.30
C LEU A 19 9.16 -9.09 -2.77
N ALA A 20 10.08 -8.75 -1.87
CA ALA A 20 11.29 -8.01 -2.19
C ALA A 20 12.19 -8.79 -3.15
N ARG A 21 12.90 -8.05 -4.02
CA ARG A 21 13.91 -8.57 -4.95
C ARG A 21 15.24 -7.88 -4.68
N ALA A 22 16.31 -8.33 -5.34
CA ALA A 22 17.57 -7.61 -5.35
C ALA A 22 17.34 -6.15 -5.82
N GLY A 23 17.79 -5.18 -5.02
CA GLY A 23 17.59 -3.76 -5.28
C GLY A 23 16.21 -3.20 -4.89
N SER A 24 15.35 -3.97 -4.21
CA SER A 24 14.15 -3.42 -3.58
C SER A 24 14.52 -2.40 -2.50
N ASP A 25 13.76 -1.31 -2.49
CA ASP A 25 13.71 -0.32 -1.43
C ASP A 25 13.22 -0.92 -0.11
N VAL A 26 13.57 -0.28 1.01
CA VAL A 26 13.13 -0.66 2.35
C VAL A 26 12.17 0.42 2.87
N ASP A 27 10.88 0.17 2.69
CA ASP A 27 9.83 0.97 3.30
C ASP A 27 9.80 0.77 4.81
N VAL A 28 9.73 1.85 5.57
CA VAL A 28 9.62 1.85 7.02
C VAL A 28 8.45 2.72 7.41
N LYS A 29 7.57 2.19 8.25
CA LYS A 29 6.42 2.93 8.76
C LYS A 29 6.28 2.77 10.26
N GLY A 30 5.80 3.82 10.91
CA GLY A 30 5.66 3.81 12.36
C GLY A 30 4.51 4.65 12.86
N VAL A 31 4.33 4.59 14.18
CA VAL A 31 3.34 5.31 14.97
C VAL A 31 4.06 6.07 16.05
N MET A 32 3.69 7.34 16.21
CA MET A 32 4.23 8.22 17.24
C MET A 32 3.12 8.88 18.05
N ILE A 33 3.45 9.23 19.28
CA ILE A 33 2.64 10.06 20.17
C ILE A 33 3.34 11.42 20.27
N GLY A 34 2.60 12.48 20.00
CA GLY A 34 3.08 13.85 20.11
C GLY A 34 3.37 14.26 21.55
N PRO A 35 4.13 15.35 21.76
CA PRO A 35 4.20 16.00 23.06
C PRO A 35 2.81 16.49 23.53
N ALA A 36 2.64 16.66 24.84
CA ALA A 36 1.39 17.10 25.45
C ALA A 36 0.78 18.37 24.80
N ALA A 37 1.63 19.28 24.32
CA ALA A 37 1.20 20.49 23.62
C ALA A 37 0.38 20.22 22.35
N TRP A 38 0.58 19.09 21.64
CA TRP A 38 -0.23 18.74 20.47
C TRP A 38 -1.68 18.36 20.83
N TYR A 39 -1.91 18.02 22.10
CA TYR A 39 -3.19 17.51 22.58
C TYR A 39 -3.96 18.51 23.44
N PHE A 40 -3.22 19.32 24.21
CA PHE A 40 -3.78 20.28 25.17
C PHE A 40 -3.44 21.73 24.82
N GLY A 41 -2.59 21.98 23.83
CA GLY A 41 -2.24 23.31 23.36
C GLY A 41 -3.23 23.85 22.34
N TRP A 42 -3.08 25.14 22.01
CA TRP A 42 -3.91 25.83 21.02
C TRP A 42 -3.73 25.29 19.60
N ALA A 43 -2.49 24.93 19.24
CA ALA A 43 -2.17 24.35 17.94
C ALA A 43 -2.00 22.82 18.07
N GLY A 44 -2.62 22.08 17.15
CA GLY A 44 -2.40 20.65 17.02
C GLY A 44 -1.01 20.33 16.44
N GLY A 45 -0.62 19.06 16.55
CA GLY A 45 0.56 18.53 15.86
C GLY A 45 0.30 18.20 14.38
N PRO A 46 1.37 17.95 13.61
CA PRO A 46 1.23 17.36 12.29
C PRO A 46 0.59 15.97 12.40
N GLU A 47 -0.20 15.62 11.38
CA GLU A 47 -0.84 14.31 11.29
C GLU A 47 0.15 13.15 11.03
N GLN A 48 1.29 13.46 10.43
CA GLN A 48 2.39 12.52 10.15
C GLN A 48 3.69 13.30 10.01
N ILE A 49 4.82 12.59 10.10
CA ILE A 49 6.15 13.09 9.76
C ILE A 49 6.72 12.18 8.68
N ASP A 50 7.09 12.78 7.54
CA ASP A 50 7.82 12.12 6.46
C ASP A 50 9.32 12.35 6.69
N LEU A 51 10.03 11.31 7.13
CA LEU A 51 11.48 11.37 7.40
C LEU A 51 12.30 11.18 6.12
N SER A 52 11.75 10.41 5.19
CA SER A 52 12.25 10.23 3.82
C SER A 52 11.11 9.70 2.94
N PRO A 53 11.27 9.58 1.60
CA PRO A 53 10.27 8.97 0.73
C PRO A 53 9.84 7.56 1.18
N ASP A 54 10.75 6.81 1.80
CA ASP A 54 10.53 5.42 2.23
C ASP A 54 10.36 5.32 3.76
N HIS A 55 10.26 6.44 4.50
CA HIS A 55 10.12 6.43 5.96
C HIS A 55 9.08 7.43 6.45
N VAL A 56 7.92 6.92 6.89
CA VAL A 56 6.78 7.73 7.35
C VAL A 56 6.33 7.32 8.75
N ARG A 57 6.10 8.29 9.62
CA ARG A 57 5.53 8.06 10.96
C ARG A 57 4.19 8.76 11.09
N TYR A 58 3.14 8.00 11.40
CA TYR A 58 1.81 8.52 11.66
C TYR A 58 1.67 8.97 13.11
N GLU A 59 1.05 10.11 13.34
CA GLU A 59 0.58 10.48 14.67
C GLU A 59 -0.57 9.54 15.09
N ILE A 60 -0.63 9.15 16.36
CA ILE A 60 -1.53 8.10 16.87
C ILE A 60 -3.02 8.34 16.57
N ARG A 61 -3.51 9.59 16.59
CA ARG A 61 -4.92 9.91 16.28
C ARG A 61 -5.21 9.69 14.80
N LYS A 62 -4.28 10.04 13.90
CA LYS A 62 -4.41 9.71 12.47
C LYS A 62 -4.33 8.20 12.25
N PHE A 63 -3.39 7.54 12.89
CA PHE A 63 -3.22 6.09 12.79
C PHE A 63 -4.53 5.37 13.17
N PHE A 64 -5.14 5.69 14.32
CA PHE A 64 -6.41 5.08 14.72
C PHE A 64 -7.55 5.38 13.75
N ARG A 65 -7.67 6.62 13.27
CA ARG A 65 -8.69 6.99 12.28
C ARG A 65 -8.59 6.13 11.02
N LEU A 66 -7.37 5.92 10.52
CA LEU A 66 -7.11 5.11 9.33
C LEU A 66 -7.27 3.60 9.59
N ALA A 67 -6.87 3.12 10.77
CA ALA A 67 -7.02 1.72 11.16
C ALA A 67 -8.50 1.33 11.31
N VAL A 68 -9.32 2.16 11.98
CA VAL A 68 -10.78 1.95 12.10
C VAL A 68 -11.45 2.00 10.73
N ASP A 69 -10.95 2.82 9.82
CA ASP A 69 -11.39 2.89 8.43
C ASP A 69 -10.79 1.79 7.54
N ALA A 70 -10.20 0.74 8.13
CA ALA A 70 -9.60 -0.40 7.43
C ALA A 70 -8.68 0.00 6.27
N ASN A 71 -7.90 1.07 6.43
CA ASN A 71 -6.93 1.50 5.44
C ASN A 71 -5.83 0.42 5.31
N PRO A 72 -5.61 -0.21 4.13
CA PRO A 72 -4.70 -1.36 4.00
C PRO A 72 -3.29 -1.04 4.52
N THR A 73 -2.70 0.06 4.06
CA THR A 73 -1.34 0.48 4.41
C THR A 73 -1.14 0.66 5.92
N VAL A 74 -2.17 1.11 6.65
CA VAL A 74 -2.09 1.35 8.10
C VAL A 74 -2.45 0.10 8.88
N LEU A 75 -3.53 -0.56 8.49
CA LEU A 75 -4.04 -1.75 9.15
C LEU A 75 -2.97 -2.85 9.16
N GLU A 76 -2.35 -3.10 8.00
CA GLU A 76 -1.32 -4.12 7.82
C GLU A 76 -0.09 -3.92 8.72
N LEU A 77 0.23 -2.71 9.16
CA LEU A 77 1.39 -2.46 10.02
C LEU A 77 1.33 -3.30 11.29
N MET A 78 0.14 -3.46 11.88
CA MET A 78 -0.03 -4.21 13.14
C MET A 78 0.12 -5.73 13.01
N TRP A 79 0.20 -6.26 11.77
CA TRP A 79 0.38 -7.69 11.48
C TRP A 79 1.69 -8.00 10.73
N THR A 80 2.61 -7.05 10.68
CA THR A 80 3.99 -7.33 10.26
C THR A 80 4.66 -8.29 11.26
N ARG A 81 5.62 -9.08 10.79
CA ARG A 81 6.23 -10.12 11.62
C ARG A 81 7.16 -9.49 12.68
N PRO A 82 7.33 -10.11 13.86
CA PRO A 82 8.17 -9.55 14.91
C PRO A 82 9.61 -9.22 14.48
N GLU A 83 10.19 -10.01 13.57
CA GLU A 83 11.52 -9.75 13.01
C GLU A 83 11.61 -8.47 12.16
N ASP A 84 10.47 -8.00 11.64
CA ASP A 84 10.37 -6.76 10.86
C ASP A 84 10.20 -5.52 11.78
N HIS A 85 9.94 -5.73 13.08
CA HIS A 85 9.72 -4.65 14.05
C HIS A 85 11.06 -4.00 14.45
N ARG A 86 11.15 -2.69 14.24
CA ARG A 86 12.33 -1.88 14.59
C ARG A 86 12.21 -1.25 15.98
N VAL A 87 10.99 -0.85 16.34
CA VAL A 87 10.67 -0.26 17.64
C VAL A 87 9.34 -0.81 18.11
N VAL A 88 9.30 -1.30 19.34
CA VAL A 88 8.08 -1.64 20.07
C VAL A 88 8.26 -1.16 21.50
N SER A 89 7.59 -0.07 21.87
CA SER A 89 7.56 0.39 23.26
C SER A 89 6.42 -0.29 24.02
N ALA A 90 6.34 -0.11 25.35
CA ALA A 90 5.19 -0.58 26.12
C ALA A 90 3.84 -0.03 25.62
N ALA A 91 3.82 1.15 24.99
CA ALA A 91 2.62 1.67 24.32
C ALA A 91 2.35 0.97 22.97
N GLY A 92 3.42 0.63 22.23
CA GLY A 92 3.33 -0.18 21.01
C GLY A 92 2.83 -1.60 21.29
N GLU A 93 3.28 -2.24 22.36
CA GLU A 93 2.77 -3.55 22.80
C GLU A 93 1.26 -3.50 23.04
N ARG A 94 0.78 -2.48 23.76
CA ARG A 94 -0.66 -2.27 23.98
C ARG A 94 -1.42 -2.07 22.68
N LEU A 95 -0.85 -1.34 21.72
CA LEU A 95 -1.43 -1.18 20.39
C LEU A 95 -1.54 -2.53 19.66
N LEU A 96 -0.46 -3.30 19.61
CA LEU A 96 -0.44 -4.59 18.93
C LEU A 96 -1.33 -5.64 19.60
N ALA A 97 -1.53 -5.55 20.92
CA ALA A 97 -2.40 -6.43 21.68
C ALA A 97 -3.89 -6.22 21.36
N VAL A 98 -4.29 -5.03 20.91
CA VAL A 98 -5.69 -4.71 20.55
C VAL A 98 -5.93 -4.67 19.05
N ARG A 99 -4.96 -5.08 18.23
CA ARG A 99 -5.03 -4.95 16.76
C ARG A 99 -6.28 -5.57 16.14
N ASP A 100 -6.71 -6.72 16.66
CA ASP A 100 -7.87 -7.45 16.13
C ASP A 100 -9.17 -6.65 16.31
N SER A 101 -9.23 -5.72 17.27
CA SER A 101 -10.37 -4.81 17.45
C SER A 101 -10.56 -3.79 16.32
N PHE A 102 -9.57 -3.61 15.44
CA PHE A 102 -9.70 -2.77 14.24
C PHE A 102 -10.26 -3.53 13.04
N LEU A 103 -10.36 -4.86 13.10
CA LEU A 103 -10.91 -5.65 12.00
C LEU A 103 -12.42 -5.46 11.88
N SER A 104 -12.87 -5.19 10.67
CA SER A 104 -14.29 -5.01 10.37
C SER A 104 -14.60 -5.37 8.92
N ARG A 105 -15.89 -5.57 8.60
CA ARG A 105 -16.34 -5.83 7.22
C ARG A 105 -16.03 -4.69 6.25
N ARG A 106 -15.61 -3.50 6.74
CA ARG A 106 -15.12 -2.40 5.90
C ARG A 106 -13.91 -2.79 5.05
N VAL A 107 -13.16 -3.82 5.45
CA VAL A 107 -12.06 -4.37 4.66
C VAL A 107 -12.48 -4.69 3.21
N ALA A 108 -13.69 -5.24 3.00
CA ALA A 108 -14.23 -5.54 1.67
C ALA A 108 -14.21 -4.30 0.76
N GLU A 109 -14.80 -3.21 1.26
CA GLU A 109 -14.91 -1.96 0.53
C GLU A 109 -13.54 -1.28 0.37
N ARG A 110 -12.76 -1.20 1.44
CA ARG A 110 -11.54 -0.39 1.47
C ARG A 110 -10.45 -1.04 0.63
N PHE A 111 -10.17 -2.32 0.83
CA PHE A 111 -9.20 -3.05 0.00
C PHE A 111 -9.67 -3.10 -1.46
N GLY A 112 -10.96 -3.29 -1.71
CA GLY A 112 -11.55 -3.24 -3.05
C GLY A 112 -11.34 -1.90 -3.75
N ARG A 113 -11.58 -0.78 -3.09
CA ARG A 113 -11.30 0.57 -3.64
C ARG A 113 -9.83 0.75 -4.00
N TYR A 114 -8.90 0.25 -3.17
CA TYR A 114 -7.47 0.29 -3.48
C TYR A 114 -7.11 -0.62 -4.68
N ALA A 115 -7.71 -1.80 -4.78
CA ALA A 115 -7.53 -2.72 -5.92
C ALA A 115 -8.04 -2.09 -7.23
N LEU A 116 -9.25 -1.51 -7.22
CA LEU A 116 -9.81 -0.78 -8.36
C LEU A 116 -8.97 0.45 -8.74
N ALA A 117 -8.38 1.13 -7.74
CA ALA A 117 -7.43 2.22 -8.02
C ALA A 117 -6.17 1.72 -8.73
N GLN A 118 -5.68 0.50 -8.44
CA GLN A 118 -4.60 -0.11 -9.22
C GLN A 118 -5.06 -0.37 -10.66
N LEU A 119 -6.25 -0.96 -10.85
CA LEU A 119 -6.79 -1.22 -12.20
C LEU A 119 -6.93 0.05 -13.03
N LYS A 120 -7.46 1.13 -12.42
CA LYS A 120 -7.60 2.42 -13.09
C LYS A 120 -6.25 2.94 -13.58
N ARG A 121 -5.19 2.84 -12.76
CA ARG A 121 -3.83 3.23 -13.16
C ARG A 121 -3.30 2.36 -14.30
N ILE A 122 -3.53 1.05 -14.25
CA ILE A 122 -3.15 0.11 -15.32
C ILE A 122 -3.83 0.52 -16.63
N ARG A 123 -5.15 0.74 -16.61
CA ARG A 123 -5.92 1.18 -17.78
C ARG A 123 -5.38 2.48 -18.36
N THR A 124 -5.14 3.49 -17.53
CA THR A 124 -4.56 4.77 -17.97
C THR A 124 -3.20 4.59 -18.66
N HIS A 125 -2.26 3.88 -18.03
CA HIS A 125 -0.94 3.67 -18.64
C HIS A 125 -1.05 2.83 -19.92
N ARG A 126 -1.91 1.80 -19.94
CA ARG A 126 -2.15 0.98 -21.14
C ARG A 126 -2.71 1.82 -22.30
N THR A 127 -3.65 2.73 -22.04
CA THR A 127 -4.11 3.69 -23.05
C THR A 127 -2.95 4.50 -23.60
N TRP A 128 -2.08 5.03 -22.73
CA TRP A 128 -0.91 5.80 -23.17
C TRP A 128 0.10 4.98 -23.98
N LEU A 129 0.26 3.69 -23.66
CA LEU A 129 1.14 2.78 -24.42
C LEU A 129 0.59 2.45 -25.81
N LEU A 130 -0.72 2.23 -25.93
CA LEU A 130 -1.37 1.80 -27.17
C LEU A 130 -1.77 2.98 -28.07
N SER A 131 -2.12 4.11 -27.46
CA SER A 131 -2.67 5.28 -28.13
C SER A 131 -2.28 6.53 -27.32
N PRO A 132 -1.02 6.97 -27.40
CA PRO A 132 -0.54 8.13 -26.66
C PRO A 132 -1.34 9.38 -27.05
N PRO A 133 -1.72 10.23 -26.08
CA PRO A 133 -2.36 11.49 -26.38
C PRO A 133 -1.42 12.39 -27.18
N ASP A 134 -1.97 13.34 -27.92
CA ASP A 134 -1.21 14.40 -28.59
C ASP A 134 -1.41 15.76 -27.90
N GLU A 135 -0.72 16.79 -28.39
CA GLU A 135 -0.77 18.15 -27.85
C GLU A 135 -2.17 18.78 -27.83
N SER A 136 -3.10 18.32 -28.67
CA SER A 136 -4.48 18.82 -28.69
C SER A 136 -5.21 18.49 -27.38
N ALA A 137 -4.88 17.36 -26.75
CA ALA A 137 -5.38 16.94 -25.45
C ALA A 137 -4.49 17.46 -24.30
N GLN A 138 -4.31 18.79 -24.21
CA GLN A 138 -3.31 19.47 -23.35
C GLN A 138 -3.11 18.89 -21.94
N THR A 139 -4.18 18.50 -21.24
CA THR A 139 -4.07 17.90 -19.89
C THR A 139 -3.52 16.48 -19.93
N GLN A 140 -4.01 15.64 -20.84
CA GLN A 140 -3.55 14.26 -21.00
C GLN A 140 -2.13 14.22 -21.56
N TRP A 141 -1.81 15.11 -22.50
CA TRP A 141 -0.45 15.30 -23.02
C TRP A 141 0.55 15.60 -21.92
N ARG A 142 0.24 16.57 -21.04
CA ARG A 142 1.11 16.90 -19.91
C ARG A 142 1.32 15.70 -18.98
N GLN A 143 0.24 15.02 -18.58
CA GLN A 143 0.31 13.85 -17.71
C GLN A 143 1.12 12.71 -18.33
N TYR A 144 0.95 12.46 -19.63
CA TYR A 144 1.70 11.46 -20.38
C TYR A 144 3.20 11.79 -20.41
N ASN A 145 3.57 13.04 -20.70
CA ASN A 145 4.97 13.46 -20.70
C ASN A 145 5.61 13.39 -19.31
N ASP A 146 4.90 13.81 -18.27
CA ASP A 146 5.36 13.68 -16.89
C ASP A 146 5.54 12.20 -16.50
N TRP A 147 4.62 11.33 -16.94
CA TRP A 147 4.73 9.89 -16.73
C TRP A 147 5.95 9.31 -17.43
N LEU A 148 6.18 9.63 -18.72
CA LEU A 148 7.35 9.20 -19.47
C LEU A 148 8.66 9.61 -18.78
N LYS A 149 8.75 10.88 -18.37
CA LYS A 149 9.96 11.44 -17.75
C LYS A 149 10.33 10.76 -16.44
N ASN A 150 9.33 10.36 -15.64
CA ASN A 150 9.55 9.78 -14.31
C ASN A 150 9.40 8.26 -14.28
N ARG A 151 9.22 7.60 -15.44
CA ARG A 151 8.94 6.17 -15.49
C ARG A 151 10.17 5.35 -15.12
N ASN A 152 9.99 4.39 -14.21
CA ASN A 152 11.04 3.44 -13.88
C ASN A 152 11.37 2.54 -15.11
N PRO A 153 12.65 2.44 -15.54
CA PRO A 153 13.02 1.68 -16.73
C PRO A 153 12.63 0.19 -16.68
N THR A 154 12.79 -0.46 -15.53
CA THR A 154 12.43 -1.87 -15.35
C THR A 154 10.92 -2.09 -15.51
N ARG A 155 10.10 -1.17 -14.99
CA ARG A 155 8.64 -1.23 -15.19
C ARG A 155 8.27 -0.98 -16.65
N SER A 156 8.93 -0.02 -17.30
CA SER A 156 8.70 0.29 -18.71
C SER A 156 9.01 -0.90 -19.62
N ALA A 157 10.10 -1.63 -19.37
CA ALA A 157 10.44 -2.84 -20.14
C ALA A 157 9.38 -3.95 -19.99
N LEU A 158 8.83 -4.14 -18.78
CA LEU A 158 7.74 -5.09 -18.56
C LEU A 158 6.44 -4.65 -19.24
N GLU A 159 6.12 -3.36 -19.20
CA GLU A 159 4.98 -2.78 -19.90
C GLU A 159 5.07 -2.96 -21.41
N ALA A 160 6.24 -2.74 -22.01
CA ALA A 160 6.46 -2.97 -23.43
C ALA A 160 6.29 -4.45 -23.82
N ARG A 161 6.67 -5.37 -22.93
CA ARG A 161 6.58 -6.81 -23.16
C ARG A 161 5.16 -7.36 -22.99
N PHE A 162 4.45 -6.93 -21.95
CA PHE A 162 3.17 -7.52 -21.54
C PHE A 162 1.96 -6.60 -21.83
N GLY A 163 2.21 -5.37 -22.27
CA GLY A 163 1.19 -4.39 -22.63
C GLY A 163 0.52 -3.69 -21.45
N TYR A 164 0.96 -3.92 -20.21
CA TYR A 164 0.40 -3.28 -19.02
C TYR A 164 1.37 -3.34 -17.83
N ASP A 165 1.07 -2.57 -16.78
CA ASP A 165 1.90 -2.51 -15.56
C ASP A 165 1.69 -3.74 -14.65
N THR A 166 2.52 -4.77 -14.82
CA THR A 166 2.44 -6.04 -14.09
C THR A 166 2.65 -5.89 -12.57
N LYS A 167 3.41 -4.88 -12.10
CA LYS A 167 3.54 -4.60 -10.66
C LYS A 167 2.22 -4.11 -10.07
N HIS A 168 1.50 -3.25 -10.79
CA HIS A 168 0.15 -2.86 -10.37
C HIS A 168 -0.84 -4.02 -10.46
N GLY A 169 -0.70 -4.91 -11.45
CA GLY A 169 -1.49 -6.14 -11.55
C GLY A 169 -1.34 -7.04 -10.33
N MET A 170 -0.10 -7.33 -9.92
CA MET A 170 0.18 -8.08 -8.68
C MET A 170 -0.43 -7.40 -7.44
N HIS A 171 -0.29 -6.06 -7.31
CA HIS A 171 -0.87 -5.33 -6.17
C HIS A 171 -2.39 -5.47 -6.10
N LEU A 172 -3.07 -5.41 -7.25
CA LEU A 172 -4.50 -5.64 -7.35
C LEU A 172 -4.86 -7.01 -6.79
N VAL A 173 -4.25 -8.07 -7.33
CA VAL A 173 -4.54 -9.45 -6.92
C VAL A 173 -4.28 -9.66 -5.42
N ARG A 174 -3.14 -9.16 -4.92
CA ARG A 174 -2.80 -9.24 -3.48
C ARG A 174 -3.87 -8.57 -2.61
N LEU A 175 -4.28 -7.35 -2.93
CA LEU A 175 -5.28 -6.61 -2.15
C LEU A 175 -6.61 -7.37 -2.09
N GLN A 176 -7.06 -7.93 -3.22
CA GLN A 176 -8.30 -8.70 -3.25
C GLN A 176 -8.22 -9.99 -2.44
N ARG A 177 -7.11 -10.71 -2.56
CA ARG A 177 -6.88 -11.96 -1.81
C ARG A 177 -6.81 -11.70 -0.31
N MET A 178 -6.07 -10.67 0.10
CA MET A 178 -6.04 -10.21 1.49
C MET A 178 -7.43 -9.84 1.99
N ALA A 179 -8.23 -9.11 1.22
CA ALA A 179 -9.58 -8.76 1.61
C ALA A 179 -10.44 -10.01 1.87
N LEU A 180 -10.42 -10.97 0.93
CA LEU A 180 -11.17 -12.22 1.05
C LEU A 180 -10.71 -13.05 2.25
N GLU A 181 -9.40 -13.18 2.44
CA GLU A 181 -8.77 -13.89 3.55
C GLU A 181 -9.19 -13.31 4.90
N ILE A 182 -9.13 -11.98 5.06
CA ILE A 182 -9.55 -11.30 6.29
C ILE A 182 -11.04 -11.50 6.55
N LEU A 183 -11.88 -11.41 5.50
CA LEU A 183 -13.33 -11.57 5.64
C LEU A 183 -13.76 -13.00 6.00
N THR A 184 -13.01 -14.00 5.53
CA THR A 184 -13.36 -15.42 5.69
C THR A 184 -12.72 -16.04 6.92
N THR A 185 -11.51 -15.60 7.29
CA THR A 185 -10.73 -16.21 8.38
C THR A 185 -10.55 -15.29 9.59
N GLY A 186 -10.81 -13.99 9.45
CA GLY A 186 -10.51 -13.00 10.48
C GLY A 186 -9.01 -12.74 10.70
N THR A 187 -8.14 -13.27 9.83
CA THR A 187 -6.68 -13.14 9.97
C THR A 187 -6.11 -12.25 8.87
N VAL A 188 -5.16 -11.39 9.23
CA VAL A 188 -4.41 -10.56 8.27
C VAL A 188 -3.05 -11.20 8.02
N HIS A 189 -2.81 -11.77 6.84
CA HIS A 189 -1.49 -12.28 6.46
C HIS A 189 -0.72 -11.23 5.66
N VAL A 190 0.16 -10.48 6.33
CA VAL A 190 1.06 -9.53 5.65
C VAL A 190 2.12 -10.28 4.85
N PHE A 191 2.89 -11.16 5.49
CA PHE A 191 3.79 -12.04 4.77
C PHE A 191 2.97 -13.00 3.89
N ARG A 192 3.15 -12.93 2.57
CA ARG A 192 2.22 -13.56 1.64
C ARG A 192 2.51 -15.05 1.47
N PRO A 193 1.55 -15.95 1.78
CA PRO A 193 1.73 -17.38 1.54
C PRO A 193 1.69 -17.72 0.04
N ASP A 194 1.03 -16.88 -0.76
CA ASP A 194 0.92 -16.98 -2.22
C ASP A 194 2.04 -16.23 -2.97
N ARG A 195 3.21 -16.11 -2.33
CA ARG A 195 4.36 -15.34 -2.83
C ARG A 195 4.74 -15.68 -4.27
N ASP A 196 4.91 -16.96 -4.57
CA ASP A 196 5.46 -17.38 -5.86
C ASP A 196 4.49 -17.09 -7.00
N GLU A 197 3.19 -17.22 -6.77
CA GLU A 197 2.16 -16.83 -7.73
C GLU A 197 2.09 -15.32 -7.91
N LEU A 198 2.16 -14.53 -6.82
CA LEU A 198 2.20 -13.08 -6.90
C LEU A 198 3.43 -12.59 -7.69
N LEU A 199 4.58 -13.23 -7.51
CA LEU A 199 5.77 -12.93 -8.29
C LEU A 199 5.64 -13.36 -9.75
N ALA A 200 5.01 -14.50 -10.03
CA ALA A 200 4.71 -14.92 -11.40
C ALA A 200 3.79 -13.91 -12.11
N ILE A 201 2.74 -13.41 -11.43
CA ILE A 201 1.88 -12.34 -11.96
C ILE A 201 2.69 -11.06 -12.23
N ARG A 202 3.58 -10.68 -11.31
CA ARG A 202 4.49 -9.54 -11.50
C ARG A 202 5.43 -9.74 -12.68
N ASP A 203 5.78 -10.97 -13.01
CA ASP A 203 6.61 -11.34 -14.16
C ASP A 203 5.80 -11.62 -15.44
N GLY A 204 4.49 -11.32 -15.42
CA GLY A 204 3.63 -11.34 -16.61
C GLY A 204 2.92 -12.68 -16.86
N ALA A 205 2.79 -13.54 -15.85
CA ALA A 205 2.04 -14.79 -15.97
C ALA A 205 0.55 -14.59 -16.29
N TRP A 206 -0.01 -13.42 -15.97
CA TRP A 206 -1.38 -13.06 -16.31
C TRP A 206 -1.41 -12.00 -17.40
N THR A 207 -2.36 -12.13 -18.30
CA THR A 207 -2.73 -11.12 -19.28
C THR A 207 -3.53 -9.98 -18.63
N PHE A 208 -3.68 -8.88 -19.36
CA PHE A 208 -4.53 -7.78 -18.93
C PHE A 208 -6.00 -8.21 -18.79
N ASP A 209 -6.50 -9.02 -19.72
CA ASP A 209 -7.90 -9.46 -19.73
C ASP A 209 -8.22 -10.36 -18.53
N GLU A 210 -7.30 -11.27 -18.16
CA GLU A 210 -7.44 -12.08 -16.93
C GLU A 210 -7.47 -11.21 -15.66
N LEU A 211 -6.67 -10.13 -15.63
CA LEU A 211 -6.71 -9.15 -14.54
C LEU A 211 -8.04 -8.38 -14.49
N GLU A 212 -8.63 -8.03 -15.63
CA GLU A 212 -9.92 -7.35 -15.69
C GLU A 212 -11.07 -8.24 -15.22
N VAL A 213 -11.08 -9.51 -15.62
CA VAL A 213 -12.03 -10.51 -15.12
C VAL A 213 -11.91 -10.61 -13.60
N ARG A 214 -10.69 -10.80 -13.10
CA ARG A 214 -10.43 -10.90 -11.66
C ARG A 214 -10.86 -9.64 -10.88
N ALA A 215 -10.69 -8.46 -11.46
CA ALA A 215 -11.12 -7.21 -10.83
C ALA A 215 -12.65 -7.09 -10.72
N SER A 216 -13.37 -7.67 -11.68
CA SER A 216 -14.83 -7.60 -11.79
C SER A 216 -15.53 -8.51 -10.78
N ASP A 217 -14.95 -9.68 -10.48
CA ASP A 217 -15.47 -10.65 -9.50
C ASP A 217 -15.67 -10.11 -8.08
N MET A 218 -15.03 -8.99 -7.72
CA MET A 218 -15.15 -8.36 -6.40
C MET A 218 -16.19 -7.24 -6.34
N SER A 219 -16.77 -6.86 -7.48
CA SER A 219 -17.78 -5.81 -7.57
C SER A 219 -19.22 -6.37 -7.55
N ALA A 220 -19.34 -7.69 -7.53
CA ALA A 220 -20.59 -8.46 -7.38
C ALA A 220 -20.72 -8.97 -5.94
#